data_AF-A0A8J2THL8-F1
#
_entry.id   AF-A0A8J2THL8-F1
#
_cell.length_a   1.000
_cell.length_b   1.000
_cell.length_c   1.000
_cell.angle_alpha   90.00
_cell.angle_beta   90.00
_cell.angle_gamma   90.00
#
_symmetry.space_group_name_H-M   'P 1'
#
loop_
_entity.id
_entity.type
_entity.pdbx_description
1 polymer ?
#
loop_
_entity_poly.entity_id
_entity_poly.type
_entity_poly.pdbx_seq_one_letter_code
_entity_poly.pdbx_strand_id
1 'polypeptide(L)'
;MNKMLTVTTLAIITVTSISAAYADNIKNADTMPYILSTNQFPAGKATFVRHTIRIKMPPESKGISEIAIDVPSGVTVKNDITVHNRVGQPIEVNSSVNDSRITLDFPQGMVAQEVIEIDLNKVKLPRTYPLWLYRVYAKLVDSKTELSIGVAEVRTRI
;
A
#
# COMPACT_ATOMS: atom_id res chain seq x y z
N MET A 1 -11.27 -69.46 15.02
CA MET A 1 -10.52 -68.72 16.06
C MET A 1 -10.42 -67.29 15.57
N ASN A 2 -11.31 -66.44 16.08
CA ASN A 2 -11.70 -65.18 15.45
C ASN A 2 -10.82 -64.06 16.03
N LYS A 3 -10.18 -63.26 15.18
CA LYS A 3 -9.46 -62.06 15.62
C LYS A 3 -10.11 -60.84 14.96
N MET A 4 -10.89 -60.10 15.75
CA MET A 4 -11.36 -58.76 15.41
C MET A 4 -10.16 -57.81 15.44
N LEU A 5 -9.97 -57.06 14.36
CA LEU A 5 -9.09 -55.90 14.30
C LEU A 5 -9.97 -54.67 14.17
N THR A 6 -10.10 -53.92 15.26
CA THR A 6 -10.77 -52.62 15.28
C THR A 6 -9.80 -51.60 14.71
N VAL A 7 -10.09 -51.07 13.51
CA VAL A 7 -9.32 -49.99 12.88
C VAL A 7 -9.99 -48.67 13.24
N THR A 8 -9.34 -47.87 14.08
CA THR A 8 -9.79 -46.52 14.42
C THR A 8 -9.32 -45.56 13.33
N THR A 9 -10.25 -45.05 12.51
CA THR A 9 -9.98 -44.03 11.49
C THR A 9 -9.82 -42.64 12.12
N LEU A 10 -8.69 -41.98 11.88
CA LEU A 10 -8.48 -40.56 12.18
C LEU A 10 -8.69 -39.73 10.90
N ALA A 11 -9.78 -38.97 10.86
CA ALA A 11 -10.06 -38.03 9.78
C ALA A 11 -9.62 -36.62 10.19
N ILE A 12 -8.62 -36.07 9.50
CA ILE A 12 -8.18 -34.68 9.67
C ILE A 12 -8.78 -33.87 8.53
N ILE A 13 -9.75 -33.01 8.84
CA ILE A 13 -10.35 -32.09 7.87
C ILE A 13 -9.66 -30.73 8.04
N THR A 14 -8.70 -30.42 7.17
CA THR A 14 -8.16 -29.06 7.05
C THR A 14 -8.97 -28.28 6.03
N VAL A 15 -9.84 -27.40 6.50
CA VAL A 15 -10.49 -26.41 5.63
C VAL A 15 -9.55 -25.22 5.48
N THR A 16 -8.74 -25.22 4.43
CA THR A 16 -7.99 -24.03 4.04
C THR A 16 -8.92 -23.16 3.19
N SER A 17 -9.54 -22.16 3.81
CA SER A 17 -10.18 -21.04 3.11
C SER A 17 -9.10 -20.18 2.47
N ILE A 18 -8.62 -20.59 1.30
CA ILE A 18 -7.96 -19.69 0.37
C ILE A 18 -9.02 -18.73 -0.15
N SER A 19 -9.05 -17.53 0.43
CA SER A 19 -9.83 -16.42 -0.11
C SER A 19 -9.25 -16.09 -1.49
N ALA A 20 -9.88 -16.60 -2.53
CA ALA A 20 -9.56 -16.28 -3.91
C ALA A 20 -10.11 -14.89 -4.21
N ALA A 21 -9.37 -13.87 -3.81
CA ALA A 21 -9.59 -12.49 -4.25
C ALA A 21 -8.33 -12.04 -5.00
N TYR A 22 -8.05 -12.67 -6.14
CA TYR A 22 -7.01 -12.21 -7.06
C TYR A 22 -7.48 -12.35 -8.51
N ALA A 23 -7.28 -11.24 -9.23
CA ALA A 23 -7.46 -11.02 -10.66
C ALA A 23 -8.91 -10.77 -11.15
N ASP A 24 -9.46 -9.61 -10.79
CA ASP A 24 -10.44 -8.96 -11.67
C ASP A 24 -9.67 -8.22 -12.78
N ASN A 25 -9.73 -8.79 -13.99
CA ASN A 25 -8.90 -8.47 -15.15
C ASN A 25 -9.23 -7.09 -15.75
N ILE A 26 -8.21 -6.23 -15.88
CA ILE A 26 -7.96 -5.23 -16.96
C ILE A 26 -8.99 -4.09 -17.16
N LYS A 27 -10.29 -4.27 -16.90
CA LYS A 27 -11.33 -3.24 -17.11
C LYS A 27 -11.30 -2.10 -16.10
N ASN A 28 -10.64 -2.29 -14.95
CA ASN A 28 -10.60 -1.32 -13.86
C ASN A 28 -9.35 -0.42 -13.86
N ALA A 29 -8.38 -0.67 -14.74
CA ALA A 29 -7.14 0.13 -14.79
C ALA A 29 -7.41 1.60 -15.14
N ASP A 30 -8.47 1.87 -15.90
CA ASP A 30 -8.87 3.21 -16.32
C ASP A 30 -9.88 3.87 -15.36
N THR A 31 -10.32 3.18 -14.31
CA THR A 31 -11.35 3.69 -13.38
C THR A 31 -10.92 3.65 -11.91
N MET A 32 -9.77 3.05 -11.61
CA MET A 32 -9.25 2.96 -10.24
C MET A 32 -7.87 3.60 -10.13
N PRO A 33 -7.57 4.30 -9.01
CA PRO A 33 -6.22 4.78 -8.74
C PRO A 33 -5.23 3.61 -8.69
N TYR A 34 -3.99 3.85 -9.11
CA TYR A 34 -2.94 2.84 -9.06
C TYR A 34 -1.57 3.45 -8.78
N ILE A 35 -0.64 2.60 -8.31
CA ILE A 35 0.76 2.97 -8.10
C ILE A 35 1.43 3.19 -9.46
N LEU A 36 1.82 4.43 -9.74
CA LEU A 36 2.50 4.81 -10.97
C LEU A 36 4.00 4.48 -10.92
N SER A 37 4.65 4.85 -9.82
CA SER A 37 6.09 4.65 -9.63
C SER A 37 6.50 4.87 -8.18
N THR A 38 7.69 4.41 -7.84
CA THR A 38 8.30 4.56 -6.53
C THR A 38 9.75 4.99 -6.66
N ASN A 39 10.27 5.64 -5.62
CA ASN A 39 11.69 6.04 -5.58
C ASN A 39 12.23 6.06 -4.14
N GLN A 40 13.54 5.87 -4.01
CA GLN A 40 14.27 6.07 -2.76
C GLN A 40 15.31 7.20 -2.94
N PHE A 41 15.44 8.07 -1.95
CA PHE A 41 16.53 9.04 -1.86
C PHE A 41 17.20 9.00 -0.48
N PRO A 42 18.54 8.92 -0.38
CA PRO A 42 19.46 8.62 -1.47
C PRO A 42 19.16 7.24 -2.08
N ALA A 43 19.47 7.06 -3.36
CA ALA A 43 19.16 5.81 -4.07
C ALA A 43 19.95 4.61 -3.51
N GLY A 44 21.11 4.86 -2.89
CA GLY A 44 21.99 3.84 -2.31
C GLY A 44 21.65 3.48 -0.86
N LYS A 45 22.58 2.76 -0.23
CA LYS A 45 22.45 2.32 1.16
C LYS A 45 22.48 3.51 2.11
N ALA A 46 21.42 3.70 2.88
CA ALA A 46 21.36 4.66 3.98
C ALA A 46 20.40 4.18 5.07
N THR A 47 20.68 4.57 6.32
CA THR A 47 19.82 4.25 7.47
C THR A 47 18.53 5.05 7.45
N PHE A 48 18.63 6.33 7.05
CA PHE A 48 17.50 7.24 6.90
C PHE A 48 17.39 7.63 5.43
N VAL A 49 16.19 7.42 4.89
CA VAL A 49 15.88 7.69 3.49
C VAL A 49 14.53 8.39 3.38
N ARG A 50 14.32 8.99 2.21
CA ARG A 50 13.00 9.37 1.73
C ARG A 50 12.50 8.30 0.78
N HIS A 51 11.29 7.80 1.03
CA HIS A 51 10.55 6.98 0.07
C HIS A 51 9.46 7.81 -0.57
N THR A 52 9.45 7.83 -1.89
CA THR A 52 8.46 8.54 -2.69
C THR A 52 7.55 7.52 -3.36
N ILE A 53 6.24 7.67 -3.19
CA ILE A 53 5.21 6.85 -3.82
C ILE A 53 4.36 7.76 -4.70
N ARG A 54 4.32 7.48 -6.01
CA ARG A 54 3.46 8.19 -6.95
C ARG A 54 2.21 7.38 -7.24
N ILE A 55 1.05 8.01 -7.08
CA ILE A 55 -0.25 7.43 -7.40
C ILE A 55 -0.85 8.22 -8.55
N LYS A 56 -1.37 7.50 -9.54
CA LYS A 56 -2.11 8.10 -10.64
C LYS A 56 -3.58 7.79 -10.48
N MET A 57 -4.42 8.82 -10.57
CA MET A 57 -5.87 8.69 -10.66
C MET A 57 -6.28 8.80 -12.12
N PRO A 58 -6.88 7.76 -12.72
CA PRO A 58 -7.45 7.85 -14.05
C PRO A 58 -8.55 8.92 -14.14
N PRO A 59 -8.83 9.49 -15.33
CA PRO A 59 -9.89 10.49 -15.52
C PRO A 59 -11.29 10.01 -15.13
N GLU A 60 -11.59 8.72 -15.34
CA GLU A 60 -12.90 8.12 -15.02
C GLU A 60 -12.97 7.62 -13.56
N SER A 61 -11.91 7.82 -12.76
CA SER A 61 -11.91 7.47 -11.35
C SER A 61 -12.76 8.44 -10.56
N LYS A 62 -13.39 7.96 -9.49
CA LYS A 62 -13.82 8.88 -8.43
C LYS A 62 -12.59 9.48 -7.76
N GLY A 63 -12.77 10.66 -7.18
CA GLY A 63 -11.74 11.28 -6.35
C GLY A 63 -11.34 10.42 -5.16
N ILE A 64 -10.18 10.68 -4.57
CA ILE A 64 -9.72 10.01 -3.34
C ILE A 64 -9.99 10.92 -2.14
N SER A 65 -10.57 10.36 -1.08
CA SER A 65 -10.75 11.05 0.21
C SER A 65 -9.71 10.63 1.25
N GLU A 66 -9.18 9.40 1.15
CA GLU A 66 -8.18 8.89 2.09
C GLU A 66 -7.23 7.92 1.40
N ILE A 67 -5.96 7.92 1.81
CA ILE A 67 -4.98 6.90 1.46
C ILE A 67 -4.46 6.24 2.73
N ALA A 68 -4.44 4.92 2.75
CA ALA A 68 -3.78 4.13 3.77
C ALA A 68 -2.57 3.40 3.18
N ILE A 69 -1.45 3.41 3.90
CA ILE A 69 -0.21 2.76 3.50
C ILE A 69 0.25 1.85 4.63
N ASP A 70 0.27 0.55 4.40
CA ASP A 70 0.87 -0.40 5.34
C ASP A 70 2.38 -0.35 5.20
N VAL A 71 3.06 -0.11 6.32
CA VAL A 71 4.51 -0.06 6.42
C VAL A 71 5.04 -1.49 6.57
N PRO A 72 6.02 -1.92 5.75
CA PRO A 72 6.60 -3.25 5.86
C PRO A 72 7.32 -3.45 7.18
N SER A 73 7.32 -4.68 7.68
CA SER A 73 7.91 -5.02 8.97
C SER A 73 9.36 -4.56 9.10
N GLY A 74 9.68 -3.99 10.27
CA GLY A 74 11.02 -3.49 10.59
C GLY A 74 11.32 -2.10 10.04
N VAL A 75 10.54 -1.57 9.09
CA VAL A 75 10.64 -0.18 8.66
C VAL A 75 9.90 0.72 9.64
N THR A 76 10.53 1.83 10.03
CA THR A 76 9.89 2.85 10.85
C THR A 76 9.71 4.12 10.03
N VAL A 77 8.50 4.65 9.99
CA VAL A 77 8.20 5.92 9.31
C VAL A 77 7.85 6.95 10.38
N LYS A 78 8.46 8.14 10.33
CA LYS A 78 8.02 9.26 11.18
C LYS A 78 6.83 9.96 10.54
N ASN A 79 6.04 10.66 11.35
CA ASN A 79 4.99 11.57 10.86
C ASN A 79 5.60 12.86 10.28
N ASP A 80 6.43 12.69 9.25
CA ASP A 80 7.06 13.72 8.44
C ASP A 80 6.81 13.32 6.99
N ILE A 81 5.60 13.66 6.53
CA ILE A 81 5.03 13.23 5.26
C ILE A 81 4.59 14.47 4.51
N THR A 82 5.00 14.56 3.25
CA THR A 82 4.60 15.64 2.36
C THR A 82 3.88 15.07 1.16
N VAL A 83 2.84 15.76 0.68
CA VAL A 83 2.07 15.36 -0.48
C VAL A 83 2.04 16.51 -1.47
N HIS A 84 2.36 16.22 -2.72
CA HIS A 84 2.40 17.22 -3.78
C HIS A 84 1.70 16.70 -5.04
N ASN A 85 1.19 17.62 -5.86
CA ASN A 85 0.73 17.26 -7.20
C ASN A 85 1.91 17.11 -8.17
N ARG A 86 1.62 16.72 -9.41
CA ARG A 86 2.62 16.53 -10.47
C ARG A 86 3.54 17.72 -10.73
N VAL A 87 3.08 18.95 -10.46
CA VAL A 87 3.86 20.18 -10.67
C VAL A 87 4.59 20.64 -9.40
N GLY A 88 4.55 19.85 -8.33
CA GLY A 88 5.25 20.11 -7.07
C GLY A 88 4.50 21.04 -6.11
N GLN A 89 3.25 21.41 -6.42
CA GLN A 89 2.44 22.20 -5.49
C GLN A 89 1.99 21.31 -4.32
N PRO A 90 2.13 21.79 -3.07
CA PRO A 90 1.70 21.04 -1.90
C PRO A 90 0.18 20.85 -1.90
N ILE A 91 -0.24 19.67 -1.47
CA ILE A 91 -1.64 19.31 -1.23
C ILE A 91 -1.83 19.25 0.29
N GLU A 92 -2.86 19.94 0.78
CA GLU A 92 -3.22 19.89 2.19
C GLU A 92 -3.75 18.50 2.56
N VAL A 93 -3.16 17.91 3.60
CA VAL A 93 -3.47 16.54 4.02
C VAL A 93 -3.29 16.42 5.53
N ASN A 94 -4.22 15.73 6.18
CA ASN A 94 -4.08 15.31 7.56
C ASN A 94 -3.37 13.97 7.59
N SER A 95 -2.12 13.96 8.09
CA SER A 95 -1.30 12.75 8.15
C SER A 95 -1.22 12.20 9.58
N SER A 96 -1.31 10.89 9.69
CA SER A 96 -1.04 10.15 10.92
C SER A 96 -0.23 8.90 10.62
N VAL A 97 0.58 8.50 11.60
CA VAL A 97 1.34 7.25 11.57
C VAL A 97 1.06 6.50 12.86
N ASN A 98 0.51 5.29 12.74
CA ASN A 98 0.24 4.39 13.84
C ASN A 98 0.95 3.06 13.59
N ASP A 99 1.91 2.68 14.44
CA ASP A 99 2.74 1.47 14.39
C ASP A 99 3.17 1.01 12.99
N SER A 100 2.28 0.32 12.26
CA SER A 100 2.52 -0.25 10.93
C SER A 100 1.66 0.34 9.81
N ARG A 101 0.96 1.46 10.03
CA ARG A 101 0.05 2.07 9.06
C ARG A 101 0.13 3.58 9.07
N ILE A 102 0.19 4.15 7.87
CA ILE A 102 0.11 5.58 7.61
C ILE A 102 -1.27 5.86 7.06
N THR A 103 -1.92 6.91 7.56
CA THR A 103 -3.21 7.39 7.03
C THR A 103 -3.06 8.83 6.60
N LEU A 104 -3.51 9.11 5.38
CA LEU A 104 -3.53 10.41 4.73
C LEU A 104 -4.98 10.74 4.40
N ASP A 105 -5.57 11.63 5.18
CA ASP A 105 -6.93 12.13 4.96
C ASP A 105 -6.87 13.44 4.16
N PHE A 106 -7.66 13.52 3.09
CA PHE A 106 -7.72 14.64 2.17
C PHE A 106 -9.04 15.40 2.39
N PRO A 107 -9.05 16.50 3.18
CA PRO A 107 -10.30 17.15 3.59
C PRO A 107 -11.09 17.73 2.42
N GLN A 108 -10.39 18.18 1.39
CA GLN A 108 -10.99 18.71 0.15
C GLN A 108 -11.23 17.61 -0.89
N GLY A 109 -10.83 16.37 -0.60
CA GLY A 109 -10.69 15.30 -1.59
C GLY A 109 -9.61 15.60 -2.63
N MET A 110 -9.35 14.62 -3.48
CA MET A 110 -8.49 14.79 -4.67
C MET A 110 -9.29 14.46 -5.91
N VAL A 111 -9.12 15.21 -6.98
CA VAL A 111 -9.90 15.03 -8.21
C VAL A 111 -9.30 13.94 -9.10
N ALA A 112 -10.18 13.32 -9.89
CA ALA A 112 -9.76 12.43 -10.97
C ALA A 112 -8.82 13.17 -11.93
N GLN A 113 -7.91 12.45 -12.60
CA GLN A 113 -6.90 13.00 -13.52
C GLN A 113 -5.65 13.63 -12.85
N GLU A 114 -5.45 13.48 -11.54
CA GLU A 114 -4.21 13.92 -10.90
C GLU A 114 -3.20 12.79 -10.68
N VAL A 115 -1.92 13.17 -10.75
CA VAL A 115 -0.82 12.39 -10.18
C VAL A 115 -0.41 13.08 -8.90
N ILE A 116 -0.35 12.30 -7.84
CA ILE A 116 0.14 12.75 -6.55
C ILE A 116 1.45 12.06 -6.23
N GLU A 117 2.29 12.78 -5.52
CA GLU A 117 3.57 12.32 -5.01
C GLU A 117 3.51 12.38 -3.48
N ILE A 118 3.62 11.21 -2.85
CA ILE A 118 3.64 11.06 -1.40
C ILE A 118 5.09 10.80 -1.00
N ASP A 119 5.66 11.72 -0.25
CA ASP A 119 7.01 11.65 0.27
C ASP A 119 7.01 11.29 1.75
N LEU A 120 7.53 10.11 2.06
CA LEU A 120 7.83 9.69 3.43
C LEU A 120 9.25 10.18 3.75
N ASN A 121 9.39 11.35 4.38
CA ASN A 121 10.68 12.07 4.43
C ASN A 121 11.71 11.45 5.40
N LYS A 122 11.24 10.77 6.44
CA LYS A 122 12.11 10.21 7.50
C LYS A 122 11.79 8.74 7.73
N VAL A 123 12.09 7.92 6.73
CA VAL A 123 11.99 6.45 6.81
C VAL A 123 13.30 5.91 7.37
N LYS A 124 13.22 5.19 8.49
CA LYS A 124 14.34 4.44 9.07
C LYS A 124 14.25 2.99 8.60
N LEU A 125 15.32 2.53 7.95
CA LEU A 125 15.45 1.15 7.51
C LEU A 125 16.22 0.33 8.55
N PRO A 126 15.75 -0.87 8.92
CA PRO A 126 16.36 -1.69 9.97
C PRO A 126 17.69 -2.30 9.51
N ARG A 127 17.79 -2.63 8.22
CA ARG A 127 18.93 -3.22 7.51
C ARG A 127 18.84 -2.85 6.04
N THR A 128 19.92 -3.01 5.28
CA THR A 128 19.87 -2.89 3.82
C THR A 128 19.17 -4.11 3.22
N TYR A 129 17.89 -3.97 2.89
CA TYR A 129 17.17 -4.90 2.02
C TYR A 129 17.09 -4.32 0.60
N PRO A 130 17.08 -5.16 -0.44
CA PRO A 130 17.02 -4.67 -1.82
C PRO A 130 15.65 -4.10 -2.19
N LEU A 131 14.60 -4.43 -1.42
CA LEU A 131 13.21 -4.18 -1.77
C LEU A 131 12.35 -3.97 -0.51
N TRP A 132 11.53 -2.93 -0.55
CA TRP A 132 10.53 -2.60 0.47
C TRP A 132 9.14 -2.58 -0.17
N LEU A 133 8.19 -3.31 0.41
CA LEU A 133 6.85 -3.51 -0.14
C LEU A 133 5.81 -2.82 0.72
N TYR A 134 5.30 -1.69 0.26
CA TYR A 134 4.23 -0.95 0.93
C TYR A 134 2.89 -1.33 0.30
N ARG A 135 1.95 -1.86 1.08
CA ARG A 135 0.58 -2.09 0.57
C ARG A 135 -0.17 -0.78 0.64
N VAL A 136 -0.80 -0.39 -0.46
CA VAL A 136 -1.48 0.90 -0.56
C VAL A 136 -2.95 0.67 -0.82
N TYR A 137 -3.76 1.42 -0.10
CA TYR A 137 -5.21 1.42 -0.22
C TYR A 137 -5.72 2.85 -0.36
N ALA A 138 -6.86 3.00 -1.01
CA ALA A 138 -7.56 4.26 -1.15
C ALA A 138 -9.03 4.10 -0.78
N LYS A 139 -9.58 5.14 -0.13
CA LYS A 139 -11.02 5.36 -0.07
C LYS A 139 -11.37 6.42 -1.11
N LEU A 140 -12.36 6.12 -1.92
CA LEU A 140 -12.88 7.06 -2.90
C LEU A 140 -13.89 8.01 -2.23
N VAL A 141 -14.06 9.20 -2.78
CA VAL A 141 -15.12 10.13 -2.38
C VAL A 141 -16.47 9.41 -2.43
N ASP A 142 -17.30 9.66 -1.42
CA ASP A 142 -18.59 9.00 -1.18
C ASP A 142 -18.53 7.48 -0.92
N SER A 143 -17.35 6.92 -0.68
CA SER A 143 -17.16 5.51 -0.32
C SER A 143 -16.48 5.37 1.04
N LYS A 144 -17.02 4.49 1.89
CA LYS A 144 -16.36 4.07 3.13
C LYS A 144 -15.46 2.84 2.94
N THR A 145 -15.49 2.24 1.76
CA THR A 145 -14.75 1.03 1.44
C THR A 145 -13.29 1.36 1.14
N GLU A 146 -12.38 0.69 1.86
CA GLU A 146 -10.95 0.72 1.59
C GLU A 146 -10.64 -0.25 0.44
N LEU A 147 -10.11 0.28 -0.67
CA LEU A 147 -9.79 -0.47 -1.89
C LEU A 147 -8.28 -0.58 -2.02
N SER A 148 -7.76 -1.79 -2.23
CA SER A 148 -6.33 -1.95 -2.53
C SER A 148 -6.03 -1.41 -3.93
N ILE A 149 -5.07 -0.48 -4.02
CA ILE A 149 -4.63 0.15 -5.28
C ILE A 149 -3.25 -0.35 -5.74
N GLY A 150 -2.67 -1.30 -5.00
CA GLY A 150 -1.45 -2.01 -5.36
C GLY A 150 -0.40 -2.05 -4.26
N VAL A 151 0.81 -2.44 -4.67
CA VAL A 151 1.99 -2.51 -3.80
C VAL A 151 3.04 -1.56 -4.35
N ALA A 152 3.45 -0.60 -3.53
CA ALA A 152 4.56 0.28 -3.84
C ALA A 152 5.89 -0.43 -3.52
N GLU A 153 6.58 -0.85 -4.59
CA GLU A 153 7.88 -1.52 -4.55
C GLU A 153 9.03 -0.51 -4.54
N VAL A 154 9.59 -0.19 -3.38
CA VAL A 154 10.75 0.71 -3.30
C VAL A 154 12.04 -0.11 -3.31
N ARG A 155 12.87 0.10 -4.34
CA ARG A 155 14.15 -0.60 -4.49
C ARG A 155 15.31 0.24 -3.99
N THR A 156 16.14 -0.34 -3.14
CA THR A 156 17.44 0.22 -2.77
C THR A 156 18.46 -0.18 -3.85
N ARG A 157 19.12 0.79 -4.48
CA ARG A 157 20.25 0.50 -5.37
C ARG A 157 21.41 0.00 -4.53
N ILE A 158 21.93 -1.17 -4.89
CA ILE A 158 22.95 -1.90 -4.12
C ILE A 158 24.34 -1.60 -4.67
#